data_AF-A0A1I1VAU6-F1
#
_entry.id   AF-A0A1I1VAU6-F1
#
_cell.length_a   1.000
_cell.length_b   1.000
_cell.length_c   1.000
_cell.angle_alpha   90.00
_cell.angle_beta   90.00
_cell.angle_gamma   90.00
#
_symmetry.space_group_name_H-M   'P 1'
#
loop_
_entity.id
_entity.type
_entity.pdbx_description
1 polymer ?
#
loop_
_entity_poly.entity_id
_entity_poly.type
_entity_poly.pdbx_seq_one_letter_code
_entity_poly.pdbx_strand_id
1 'polypeptide(L)'
;MGSPFFECLHFQYGTNANWMGSPYHSLYAKGRTMEQLTITADLEDYAVGLSGKLNLNEFSGIGEAWFNADDVKTFCKNLKLLSSKMDGAAELIGSQSKPNHSEYLETLSLRCNVLSSSKLNGIVGVHVMLADHPYSDCRKEEIRKISGELQVRNHKMEEFSNNLLQLLNGNRNQVVLHGGAGI
;
A
#
# COMPACT_ATOMS: atom_id res chain seq x y z
N MET A 1 7.12 23.51 35.68
CA MET A 1 8.40 23.12 35.04
C MET A 1 8.22 21.67 34.60
N GLY A 2 8.21 21.24 33.35
CA GLY A 2 8.38 21.85 32.02
C GLY A 2 8.39 20.63 31.08
N SER A 3 7.56 20.63 30.05
CA SER A 3 7.49 19.60 29.01
C SER A 3 8.70 19.66 28.08
N PRO A 4 9.02 18.57 27.36
CA PRO A 4 9.70 18.67 26.07
C PRO A 4 8.72 18.36 24.94
N PHE A 5 8.33 19.43 24.23
CA PHE A 5 7.94 19.40 22.83
C PHE A 5 9.20 19.11 21.99
N PHE A 6 9.11 18.21 21.00
CA PHE A 6 10.15 18.10 19.96
C PHE A 6 9.73 18.90 18.73
N GLU A 7 10.61 19.81 18.35
CA GLU A 7 10.48 20.80 17.30
C GLU A 7 10.67 20.21 15.89
N CYS A 8 9.88 20.73 14.95
CA CYS A 8 10.06 20.61 13.51
C CYS A 8 11.40 21.21 13.05
N LEU A 9 12.16 20.48 12.24
CA LEU A 9 13.30 21.02 11.52
C LEU A 9 12.84 21.81 10.28
N HIS A 10 13.00 23.14 10.34
CA HIS A 10 13.06 24.03 9.18
C HIS A 10 14.52 24.13 8.71
N PHE A 11 14.79 24.02 7.41
CA PHE A 11 16.05 24.49 6.82
C PHE A 11 15.76 25.62 5.82
N GLN A 12 16.22 26.82 6.15
CA GLN A 12 16.42 27.94 5.21
C GLN A 12 17.88 27.91 4.72
N TYR A 13 18.10 28.12 3.42
CA TYR A 13 19.40 28.59 2.93
C TYR A 13 19.20 29.85 2.10
N GLY A 14 19.87 30.92 2.55
CA GLY A 14 19.95 32.23 1.91
C GLY A 14 20.96 32.27 0.75
N THR A 15 20.82 33.35 -0.01
CA THR A 15 21.44 33.71 -1.29
C THR A 15 22.94 34.01 -1.23
N ASN A 16 23.68 33.66 -2.30
CA ASN A 16 24.62 34.56 -2.98
C ASN A 16 25.05 34.04 -4.36
N ALA A 17 25.26 34.98 -5.29
CA ALA A 17 25.36 34.80 -6.73
C ALA A 17 26.79 34.68 -7.28
N ASN A 18 26.85 34.16 -8.51
CA ASN A 18 27.90 34.23 -9.54
C ASN A 18 29.19 33.44 -9.34
N TRP A 19 29.35 32.33 -10.09
CA TRP A 19 30.47 32.09 -11.01
C TRP A 19 30.00 31.18 -12.16
N MET A 20 30.29 31.60 -13.40
CA MET A 20 30.03 30.89 -14.65
C MET A 20 30.82 29.58 -14.75
N GLY A 21 30.18 28.53 -15.28
CA GLY A 21 30.85 27.29 -15.67
C GLY A 21 29.89 26.12 -15.84
N SER A 22 29.06 26.14 -16.90
CA SER A 22 28.43 24.92 -17.44
C SER A 22 29.52 24.12 -18.18
N PRO A 23 29.65 22.79 -18.00
CA PRO A 23 28.69 21.87 -18.58
C PRO A 23 28.50 20.59 -17.75
N TYR A 24 27.57 20.60 -16.81
CA TYR A 24 26.91 19.37 -16.32
C TYR A 24 25.43 19.64 -16.17
N HIS A 25 24.77 19.83 -17.31
CA HIS A 25 23.34 19.55 -17.41
C HIS A 25 23.17 18.02 -17.40
N SER A 26 23.31 17.42 -16.22
CA SER A 26 22.60 16.19 -15.91
C SER A 26 21.29 16.63 -15.29
N LEU A 27 20.32 16.92 -16.15
CA LEU A 27 18.91 16.81 -15.79
C LEU A 27 18.74 15.36 -15.35
N TYR A 28 18.92 15.10 -14.06
CA TYR A 28 18.26 13.97 -13.44
C TYR A 28 16.78 14.25 -13.68
N ALA A 29 16.23 13.63 -14.72
CA ALA A 29 14.85 13.23 -14.71
C ALA A 29 14.69 12.51 -13.37
N LYS A 30 14.12 13.20 -12.39
CA LYS A 30 13.63 12.60 -11.14
C LYS A 30 12.60 11.60 -11.63
N GLY A 31 13.07 10.40 -11.96
CA GLY A 31 12.24 9.34 -12.48
C GLY A 31 11.15 9.20 -11.44
N ARG A 32 9.90 9.49 -11.82
CA ARG A 32 8.76 9.22 -10.95
C ARG A 32 8.93 7.76 -10.56
N THR A 33 9.29 7.51 -9.30
CA THR A 33 9.31 6.17 -8.76
C THR A 33 7.88 5.68 -8.91
N MET A 34 7.72 4.61 -9.69
CA MET A 34 6.41 4.06 -10.00
C MET A 34 5.79 3.59 -8.69
N GLU A 35 4.71 4.26 -8.26
CA GLU A 35 3.95 3.86 -7.09
C GLU A 35 3.35 2.47 -7.36
N GLN A 36 3.64 1.50 -6.50
CA GLN A 36 3.20 0.13 -6.73
C GLN A 36 3.01 -0.64 -5.43
N LEU A 37 1.97 -1.46 -5.41
CA LEU A 37 1.76 -2.53 -4.44
C LEU A 37 1.95 -3.87 -5.14
N THR A 38 2.80 -4.73 -4.60
CA THR A 38 2.93 -6.13 -5.02
C THR A 38 2.39 -7.03 -3.92
N ILE A 39 1.61 -8.04 -4.29
CA ILE A 39 1.06 -9.05 -3.38
C ILE A 39 1.47 -10.44 -3.88
N THR A 40 1.96 -11.26 -2.96
CA THR A 40 2.16 -12.71 -3.13
C THR A 40 1.27 -13.46 -2.15
N ALA A 41 1.05 -14.75 -2.40
CA ALA A 41 0.24 -15.61 -1.54
C ALA A 41 0.94 -16.93 -1.24
N ASP A 42 0.83 -17.37 0.01
CA ASP A 42 1.06 -18.74 0.45
C ASP A 42 -0.32 -19.39 0.72
N LEU A 43 -0.60 -20.52 0.07
CA LEU A 43 -1.94 -21.11 -0.01
C LEU A 43 -2.03 -22.36 0.88
N GLU A 44 -2.95 -22.35 1.84
CA GLU A 44 -3.36 -23.51 2.62
C GLU A 44 -4.86 -23.82 2.40
N ASP A 45 -5.35 -24.95 2.93
CA ASP A 45 -6.70 -25.46 2.64
C ASP A 45 -7.83 -24.46 2.97
N TYR A 46 -7.69 -23.70 4.07
CA TYR A 46 -8.69 -22.73 4.53
C TYR A 46 -8.14 -21.33 4.79
N ALA A 47 -6.80 -21.20 4.77
CA ALA A 47 -6.10 -19.97 5.09
C ALA A 47 -5.20 -19.56 3.93
N VAL A 48 -4.95 -18.26 3.83
CA VAL A 48 -4.00 -17.70 2.88
C VAL A 48 -3.10 -16.69 3.60
N GLY A 49 -1.79 -16.91 3.50
CA GLY A 49 -0.80 -15.94 3.92
C GLY A 49 -0.57 -14.95 2.78
N LEU A 50 -0.93 -13.68 2.96
CA LEU A 50 -0.62 -12.64 1.98
C LEU A 50 0.61 -11.85 2.43
N SER A 51 1.56 -11.68 1.52
CA SER A 51 2.70 -10.78 1.71
C SER A 51 2.57 -9.60 0.76
N GLY A 52 2.62 -8.39 1.31
CA GLY A 52 2.56 -7.13 0.59
C GLY A 52 3.91 -6.43 0.55
N LYS A 53 4.25 -5.83 -0.59
CA LYS A 53 5.35 -4.88 -0.75
C LYS A 53 4.84 -3.59 -1.38
N LEU A 54 4.97 -2.48 -0.67
CA LEU A 54 4.57 -1.15 -1.14
C LEU A 54 5.82 -0.34 -1.46
N ASN A 55 5.84 0.26 -2.65
CA ASN A 55 6.73 1.35 -3.01
C ASN A 55 5.86 2.59 -3.27
N LEU A 56 6.08 3.66 -2.53
CA LEU A 56 5.33 4.91 -2.66
C LEU A 56 6.30 6.08 -2.53
N ASN A 57 6.48 6.83 -3.62
CA ASN A 57 7.48 7.90 -3.72
C ASN A 57 8.91 7.37 -3.40
N GLU A 58 9.55 7.91 -2.37
CA GLU A 58 10.90 7.56 -1.92
C GLU A 58 10.86 6.54 -0.75
N PHE A 59 9.67 6.04 -0.38
CA PHE A 59 9.46 5.10 0.71
C PHE A 59 9.08 3.70 0.20
N SER A 60 9.53 2.69 0.92
CA SER A 60 9.13 1.30 0.68
C SER A 60 8.97 0.54 1.98
N GLY A 61 8.09 -0.45 2.00
CA GLY A 61 7.94 -1.36 3.13
C GLY A 61 7.26 -2.66 2.74
N ILE A 62 7.31 -3.62 3.65
CA ILE A 62 6.70 -4.93 3.52
C ILE A 62 5.80 -5.20 4.72
N GLY A 63 4.87 -6.14 4.57
CA GLY A 63 4.01 -6.59 5.65
C GLY A 63 3.30 -7.87 5.25
N GLU A 64 2.98 -8.69 6.24
CA GLU A 64 2.41 -10.03 6.01
C GLU A 64 1.27 -10.28 6.99
N ALA A 65 0.24 -10.99 6.52
CA ALA A 65 -0.85 -11.42 7.38
C ALA A 65 -1.53 -12.69 6.85
N TRP A 66 -2.10 -13.46 7.76
CA TRP A 66 -2.92 -14.63 7.47
C TRP A 66 -4.40 -14.25 7.46
N PHE A 67 -5.13 -14.76 6.47
CA PHE A 67 -6.55 -14.52 6.27
C PHE A 67 -7.30 -15.83 6.04
N ASN A 68 -8.60 -15.87 6.35
CA ASN A 68 -9.44 -16.93 5.80
C ASN A 68 -9.54 -16.73 4.28
N ALA A 69 -9.43 -17.82 3.52
CA ALA A 69 -9.50 -17.76 2.07
C ALA A 69 -10.82 -17.12 1.57
N ASP A 70 -11.92 -17.34 2.29
CA ASP A 70 -13.23 -16.78 1.94
C ASP A 70 -13.37 -15.28 2.20
N ASP A 71 -12.63 -14.73 3.18
CA ASP A 71 -12.57 -13.29 3.43
C ASP A 71 -11.87 -12.59 2.26
N VAL A 72 -10.76 -13.16 1.77
CA VAL A 72 -10.04 -12.60 0.62
C VAL A 72 -10.86 -12.71 -0.66
N LYS A 73 -11.60 -13.82 -0.87
CA LYS A 73 -12.54 -13.94 -2.00
C LYS A 73 -13.67 -12.92 -1.93
N THR A 74 -14.19 -12.66 -0.73
CA THR A 74 -15.24 -11.65 -0.50
C THR A 74 -14.72 -10.25 -0.77
N PHE A 75 -13.50 -9.93 -0.31
CA PHE A 75 -12.82 -8.69 -0.65
C PHE A 75 -12.67 -8.52 -2.17
N CYS A 76 -12.23 -9.54 -2.90
CA CYS A 76 -12.14 -9.48 -4.37
C CYS A 76 -13.49 -9.18 -5.05
N LYS A 77 -14.57 -9.83 -4.59
CA LYS A 77 -15.93 -9.56 -5.08
C LYS A 77 -16.34 -8.11 -4.81
N ASN A 78 -16.05 -7.60 -3.61
CA ASN A 78 -16.35 -6.22 -3.23
C ASN A 78 -15.55 -5.22 -4.07
N LEU A 79 -14.27 -5.48 -4.34
CA LEU A 79 -13.46 -4.66 -5.25
C LEU A 79 -14.06 -4.60 -6.66
N LYS A 80 -14.57 -5.72 -7.17
CA LYS A 80 -15.19 -5.79 -8.50
C LYS A 80 -16.51 -5.04 -8.55
N LEU A 81 -17.31 -5.11 -7.48
CA LEU A 81 -18.53 -4.31 -7.35
C LEU A 81 -18.21 -2.82 -7.26
N LEU A 82 -17.22 -2.46 -6.46
CA LEU A 82 -16.74 -1.08 -6.31
C LEU A 82 -16.24 -0.53 -7.64
N SER A 83 -15.41 -1.27 -8.39
CA SER A 83 -14.85 -0.80 -9.66
C SER A 83 -15.90 -0.67 -10.77
N SER A 84 -16.93 -1.51 -10.76
CA SER A 84 -17.99 -1.51 -11.78
C SER A 84 -19.08 -0.46 -11.52
N LYS A 85 -19.49 -0.30 -10.25
CA LYS A 85 -20.53 0.66 -9.87
C LYS A 85 -19.97 2.03 -9.51
N MET A 86 -18.67 2.11 -9.22
CA MET A 86 -18.02 3.30 -8.67
C MET A 86 -18.75 3.80 -7.41
N ASP A 87 -19.14 2.87 -6.56
CA ASP A 87 -19.88 3.10 -5.32
C ASP A 87 -19.45 2.09 -4.24
N GLY A 88 -19.50 2.51 -2.97
CA GLY A 88 -19.12 1.72 -1.80
C GLY A 88 -17.63 1.72 -1.46
N ALA A 89 -17.25 0.76 -0.62
CA ALA A 89 -15.91 0.53 -0.11
C ALA A 89 -15.60 -0.97 -0.06
N ALA A 90 -14.32 -1.33 -0.04
CA ALA A 90 -13.86 -2.69 0.20
C ALA A 90 -12.64 -2.66 1.12
N GLU A 91 -12.60 -3.56 2.10
CA GLU A 91 -11.49 -3.65 3.03
C GLU A 91 -11.03 -5.08 3.25
N LEU A 92 -9.74 -5.22 3.48
CA LEU A 92 -9.08 -6.44 3.90
C LEU A 92 -8.06 -6.05 4.96
N ILE A 93 -8.27 -6.49 6.20
CA ILE A 93 -7.46 -6.10 7.35
C ILE A 93 -6.90 -7.36 7.99
N GLY A 94 -5.58 -7.51 7.91
CA GLY A 94 -4.82 -8.55 8.56
C GLY A 94 -4.18 -7.99 9.80
N SER A 95 -4.52 -8.56 10.95
CA SER A 95 -4.06 -8.12 12.26
C SER A 95 -3.42 -9.25 13.05
N GLN A 96 -2.48 -8.89 13.93
CA GLN A 96 -2.04 -9.76 15.00
C GLN A 96 -2.90 -9.52 16.24
N SER A 97 -3.44 -10.61 16.77
CA SER A 97 -4.17 -10.64 18.03
C SER A 97 -3.24 -11.00 19.18
N LYS A 98 -3.42 -10.33 20.32
CA LYS A 98 -2.85 -10.76 21.60
C LYS A 98 -3.53 -12.06 22.08
N PRO A 99 -2.95 -12.77 23.06
CA PRO A 99 -3.58 -13.96 23.66
C PRO A 99 -4.97 -13.73 24.27
N ASN A 100 -5.31 -12.47 24.57
CA ASN A 100 -6.64 -12.07 25.03
C ASN A 100 -7.60 -11.71 23.88
N HIS A 101 -7.26 -12.06 22.63
CA HIS A 101 -7.99 -11.74 21.41
C HIS A 101 -8.16 -10.25 21.10
N SER A 102 -7.48 -9.36 21.82
CA SER A 102 -7.44 -7.95 21.42
C SER A 102 -6.44 -7.76 20.28
N GLU A 103 -6.89 -7.11 19.21
CA GLU A 103 -6.02 -6.72 18.12
C GLU A 103 -4.98 -5.70 18.61
N TYR A 104 -3.74 -5.89 18.21
CA TYR A 104 -2.66 -5.01 18.63
C TYR A 104 -1.92 -4.35 17.47
N LEU A 105 -1.94 -4.97 16.28
CA LEU A 105 -1.21 -4.45 15.13
C LEU A 105 -1.84 -4.93 13.84
N GLU A 106 -2.30 -4.03 12.96
CA GLU A 106 -2.58 -4.40 11.58
C GLU A 106 -1.25 -4.48 10.81
N THR A 107 -0.93 -5.66 10.29
CA THR A 107 0.33 -5.98 9.62
C THR A 107 0.22 -5.90 8.10
N LEU A 108 -0.98 -6.13 7.57
CA LEU A 108 -1.33 -5.90 6.17
C LEU A 108 -2.79 -5.43 6.10
N SER A 109 -3.00 -4.17 5.74
CA SER A 109 -4.35 -3.61 5.52
C SER A 109 -4.46 -2.98 4.14
N LEU A 110 -5.54 -3.30 3.45
CA LEU A 110 -5.98 -2.65 2.21
C LEU A 110 -7.38 -2.09 2.43
N ARG A 111 -7.55 -0.79 2.24
CA ARG A 111 -8.86 -0.12 2.29
C ARG A 111 -9.07 0.66 1.00
N CYS A 112 -10.13 0.32 0.28
CA CYS A 112 -10.41 0.84 -1.04
C CYS A 112 -11.68 1.69 -1.00
N ASN A 113 -11.56 2.95 -1.40
CA ASN A 113 -12.66 3.92 -1.42
C ASN A 113 -12.72 4.64 -2.76
N VAL A 114 -13.91 5.05 -3.18
CA VAL A 114 -14.09 5.84 -4.39
C VAL A 114 -13.69 7.30 -4.12
N LEU A 115 -12.68 7.80 -4.83
CA LEU A 115 -12.26 9.21 -4.80
C LEU A 115 -12.95 10.03 -5.89
N SER A 116 -13.23 9.40 -7.03
CA SER A 116 -13.98 10.00 -8.15
C SER A 116 -14.90 8.97 -8.76
N SER A 117 -16.21 9.25 -8.76
CA SER A 117 -17.27 8.33 -9.22
C SER A 117 -17.52 8.35 -10.73
N SER A 118 -16.61 8.94 -11.52
CA SER A 118 -16.71 8.95 -12.98
C SER A 118 -16.75 7.52 -13.52
N LYS A 119 -17.74 7.20 -14.36
CA LYS A 119 -17.85 5.86 -14.96
C LYS A 119 -16.73 5.58 -15.97
N LEU A 120 -16.23 6.61 -16.64
CA LEU A 120 -15.19 6.50 -17.68
C LEU A 120 -13.78 6.50 -17.10
N ASN A 121 -13.53 7.38 -16.12
CA ASN A 121 -12.20 7.60 -15.54
C ASN A 121 -12.29 7.70 -14.00
N GLY A 122 -13.06 6.79 -13.41
CA GLY A 122 -13.23 6.72 -11.97
C GLY A 122 -11.90 6.45 -11.27
N ILE A 123 -11.70 7.08 -10.12
CA ILE A 123 -10.50 6.93 -9.32
C ILE A 123 -10.87 6.27 -8.01
N VAL A 124 -10.17 5.19 -7.69
CA VAL A 124 -10.25 4.47 -6.42
C VAL A 124 -8.96 4.76 -5.66
N GLY A 125 -9.11 5.25 -4.43
CA GLY A 125 -8.03 5.37 -3.46
C GLY A 125 -7.85 4.04 -2.76
N VAL A 126 -6.63 3.51 -2.77
CA VAL A 126 -6.25 2.29 -2.05
C VAL A 126 -5.29 2.70 -0.95
N HIS A 127 -5.82 2.83 0.27
CA HIS A 127 -5.01 3.02 1.45
C HIS A 127 -4.39 1.67 1.84
N VAL A 128 -3.06 1.62 1.81
CA VAL A 128 -2.25 0.47 2.13
C VAL A 128 -1.50 0.74 3.42
N MET A 129 -1.56 -0.21 4.33
CA MET A 129 -0.75 -0.20 5.55
C MET A 129 -0.01 -1.53 5.66
N LEU A 130 1.31 -1.46 5.78
CA LEU A 130 2.16 -2.63 5.95
C LEU A 130 3.03 -2.43 7.19
N ALA A 131 3.11 -3.45 8.02
CA ALA A 131 4.02 -3.48 9.15
C ALA A 131 4.86 -4.75 9.08
N ASP A 132 6.18 -4.56 9.07
CA ASP A 132 7.17 -5.63 9.13
C ASP A 132 7.51 -5.91 10.59
N HIS A 133 7.41 -7.18 10.98
CA HIS A 133 7.84 -7.62 12.29
C HIS A 133 9.27 -8.12 12.15
N PRO A 134 10.28 -7.41 12.67
CA PRO A 134 11.61 -7.98 12.68
C PRO A 134 11.62 -9.23 13.59
N TYR A 135 12.51 -10.19 13.29
CA TYR A 135 12.60 -11.53 13.89
C TYR A 135 12.32 -11.60 15.40
N SER A 136 11.91 -12.78 15.89
CA SER A 136 11.34 -13.11 17.21
C SER A 136 12.03 -12.62 18.50
N ASP A 137 13.13 -11.87 18.42
CA ASP A 137 13.85 -11.26 19.55
C ASP A 137 13.89 -9.72 19.50
N CYS A 138 13.18 -9.09 18.57
CA CYS A 138 13.15 -7.64 18.49
C CYS A 138 12.32 -7.05 19.63
N ARG A 139 12.73 -5.88 20.12
CA ARG A 139 11.94 -5.14 21.11
C ARG A 139 10.57 -4.86 20.48
N LYS A 140 9.50 -4.96 21.28
CA LYS A 140 8.12 -4.64 20.86
C LYS A 140 7.97 -3.26 20.19
N GLU A 141 8.96 -2.40 20.40
CA GLU A 141 9.08 -1.02 19.91
C GLU A 141 9.62 -0.90 18.46
N GLU A 142 10.22 -1.96 17.86
CA GLU A 142 10.90 -1.89 16.57
C GLU A 142 10.04 -2.32 15.35
N ILE A 143 8.74 -2.01 15.36
CA ILE A 143 7.88 -2.29 14.21
C ILE A 143 8.13 -1.24 13.12
N ARG A 144 8.61 -1.69 11.95
CA ARG A 144 8.73 -0.82 10.78
C ARG A 144 7.39 -0.77 10.05
N LYS A 145 6.77 0.40 10.03
CA LYS A 145 5.45 0.61 9.44
C LYS A 145 5.51 1.59 8.27
N ILE A 146 4.83 1.25 7.18
CA ILE A 146 4.53 2.17 6.09
C ILE A 146 3.02 2.27 5.91
N SER A 147 2.54 3.49 5.65
CA SER A 147 1.13 3.78 5.38
C SER A 147 1.06 4.78 4.24
N GLY A 148 0.17 4.56 3.29
CA GLY A 148 0.00 5.48 2.17
C GLY A 148 -1.15 5.11 1.25
N GLU A 149 -1.50 6.01 0.33
CA GLU A 149 -2.63 5.82 -0.59
C GLU A 149 -2.14 5.76 -2.04
N LEU A 150 -2.56 4.72 -2.76
CA LEU A 150 -2.41 4.63 -4.22
C LEU A 150 -3.70 5.12 -4.88
N GLN A 151 -3.58 6.03 -5.84
CA GLN A 151 -4.70 6.42 -6.70
C GLN A 151 -4.72 5.58 -7.96
N VAL A 152 -5.81 4.84 -8.17
CA VAL A 152 -5.92 3.83 -9.22
C VAL A 152 -7.16 4.06 -10.05
N ARG A 153 -7.03 3.95 -11.38
CA ARG A 153 -8.20 3.98 -12.27
C ARG A 153 -9.08 2.73 -12.07
N ASN A 154 -10.39 2.91 -12.19
CA ASN A 154 -11.39 1.85 -11.98
C ASN A 154 -11.12 0.55 -12.77
N HIS A 155 -10.76 0.64 -14.05
CA HIS A 155 -10.45 -0.56 -14.86
C HIS A 155 -9.21 -1.32 -14.36
N LYS A 156 -8.23 -0.62 -13.78
CA LYS A 156 -7.06 -1.25 -13.13
C LYS A 156 -7.42 -1.90 -11.81
N MET A 157 -8.43 -1.38 -11.11
CA MET A 157 -8.97 -2.01 -9.91
C MET A 157 -9.68 -3.34 -10.25
N GLU A 158 -10.44 -3.36 -11.35
CA GLU A 158 -11.08 -4.59 -11.82
C GLU A 158 -10.04 -5.63 -12.26
N GLU A 159 -9.01 -5.21 -13.01
CA GLU A 159 -7.89 -6.06 -13.40
C GLU A 159 -7.18 -6.64 -12.16
N PHE A 160 -6.91 -5.80 -11.16
CA PHE A 160 -6.30 -6.21 -9.90
C PHE A 160 -7.16 -7.23 -9.13
N SER A 161 -8.47 -7.01 -9.02
CA SER A 161 -9.40 -7.96 -8.39
C SER A 161 -9.37 -9.33 -9.07
N ASN A 162 -9.44 -9.36 -10.40
CA ASN A 162 -9.38 -10.62 -11.15
C ASN A 162 -8.01 -11.30 -11.00
N ASN A 163 -6.92 -10.54 -11.00
CA ASN A 163 -5.58 -11.07 -10.81
C ASN A 163 -5.37 -11.63 -9.39
N LEU A 164 -5.96 -10.99 -8.37
CA LEU A 164 -5.93 -11.47 -6.99
C LEU A 164 -6.68 -12.79 -6.85
N LEU A 165 -7.84 -12.94 -7.51
CA LEU A 165 -8.52 -14.24 -7.59
C LEU A 165 -7.67 -15.31 -8.30
N GLN A 166 -6.93 -14.95 -9.34
CA GLN A 166 -6.03 -15.90 -10.01
C GLN A 166 -4.84 -16.31 -9.10
N LEU A 167 -4.32 -15.38 -8.29
CA LEU A 167 -3.31 -15.67 -7.28
C LEU A 167 -3.84 -16.67 -6.23
N LEU A 168 -5.06 -16.48 -5.73
CA LEU A 168 -5.69 -17.40 -4.77
C LEU A 168 -5.97 -18.79 -5.33
N ASN A 169 -6.10 -18.93 -6.65
CA ASN A 169 -6.31 -20.22 -7.31
C ASN A 169 -4.98 -20.89 -7.73
N GLY A 170 -3.82 -20.34 -7.35
CA GLY A 170 -2.50 -20.85 -7.74
C GLY A 170 -2.15 -20.65 -9.22
N ASN A 171 -2.94 -19.86 -9.95
CA ASN A 171 -2.73 -19.59 -11.39
C ASN A 171 -1.75 -18.43 -11.64
N ARG A 172 -1.30 -17.76 -10.57
CA ARG A 172 -0.30 -16.68 -10.59
C ARG A 172 0.55 -16.75 -9.33
N ASN A 173 1.79 -16.26 -9.42
CA ASN A 173 2.71 -16.18 -8.27
C ASN A 173 2.64 -14.83 -7.55
N GLN A 174 2.25 -13.78 -8.26
CA GLN A 174 2.14 -12.43 -7.72
C GLN A 174 1.11 -11.58 -8.47
N VAL A 175 0.67 -10.52 -7.82
CA VAL A 175 -0.20 -9.48 -8.39
C VAL A 175 0.41 -8.12 -8.11
N VAL A 176 0.35 -7.24 -9.11
CA VAL A 176 0.88 -5.88 -9.00
C VAL A 176 -0.24 -4.88 -9.28
N LEU A 177 -0.37 -3.89 -8.40
CA LEU A 177 -1.24 -2.73 -8.54
C LEU A 177 -0.36 -1.50 -8.71
N HIS A 178 -0.45 -0.86 -9.86
CA HIS A 178 0.26 0.39 -10.12
C HIS A 178 -0.61 1.59 -9.72
N GLY A 179 -0.07 2.45 -8.87
CA GLY A 179 -0.59 3.77 -8.56
C GLY A 179 -0.15 4.81 -9.59
N GLY A 180 -0.58 6.05 -9.37
CA GLY A 180 -0.45 7.12 -10.34
C GLY A 180 -1.61 7.12 -11.31
N ALA A 181 -2.67 7.84 -10.97
CA ALA A 181 -3.66 8.27 -11.94
C ALA A 181 -2.92 9.16 -12.94
N GLY A 182 -2.50 8.59 -14.08
CA GLY A 182 -1.89 9.35 -15.16
C GLY A 182 -2.76 10.56 -15.47
N ILE A 183 -2.22 11.74 -15.23
CA ILE A 183 -2.66 12.99 -15.85
C ILE A 183 -2.00 13.03 -17.21
#